data_AF-Q0C8G8-F1
#
_entry.id   AF-Q0C8G8-F1
#
_cell.length_a   1.000
_cell.length_b   1.000
_cell.length_c   1.000
_cell.angle_alpha   90.00
_cell.angle_beta   90.00
_cell.angle_gamma   90.00
#
_symmetry.space_group_name_H-M   'P 1'
#
loop_
_entity.id
_entity.type
_entity.pdbx_description
1 polymer ?
#
loop_
_entity_poly.entity_id
_entity_poly.type
_entity_poly.pdbx_seq_one_letter_code
_entity_poly.pdbx_strand_id
1 'polypeptide(L)'
;MHLSWYIFFVLAAHALPSRKAAKPPFFLLAGDSTTAIQSTGGGGWGDGFINTTLFHGAGGLNFGHNGATTVSFRDGGDWENVLSELVARRADYRPYVTIQFGHNDQKPAAGISIEAYTSNLERFAADVLNAGGTPILVTPLSRRNYDNSSGTPTIIQNLADQRAATIDAADTAGVAYIDLNRASTDYLNSIGPQNAYTYNLKADDQTHLNVQGSQVFGGMVAELIRNEFPCLGEAGFVNVDPDLLMALHDGEYYWPWGKHGAAGRFAVFVHRPRSTPYITSGYLQRTATFLAQQMESIQVETPEIERPPRVLLKLISAGFAFFVAGINDGSLGSLIPYIRQSYHINTNMVAVVYGTTFGGWLIAALSNNYLSQYFQLGVFLVLGAVLQVLSHALRAWLPPFPLFAVAFFFASLGQAYQDTYANTFVASVKAAHRWLGFIHAMYMAGCLVGPFVATAVASGDAESRWNLFYTAPLGLGVLNALLALVAFRDLIGLKRPNTDEATVTVESRKHGALQEMKTTVSSLSVWMVSLYFFFFLGASITAGGTSRLLYLDFRSR
;
A
#
# COMPACT_ATOMS: atom_id res chain seq x y z
N MET A 1 15.21 -9.13 -58.62
CA MET A 1 14.79 -7.72 -58.45
C MET A 1 13.94 -7.65 -57.20
N HIS A 2 14.57 -7.13 -56.13
CA HIS A 2 14.03 -6.34 -55.00
C HIS A 2 12.61 -6.66 -54.52
N LEU A 3 12.38 -7.23 -53.33
CA LEU A 3 12.57 -6.57 -52.01
C LEU A 3 12.61 -7.70 -50.93
N SER A 4 13.75 -8.18 -50.43
CA SER A 4 14.61 -7.59 -49.39
C SER A 4 13.90 -7.22 -48.08
N TRP A 5 14.09 -8.10 -47.08
CA TRP A 5 14.15 -7.86 -45.62
C TRP A 5 12.91 -7.35 -44.89
N TYR A 6 12.24 -8.21 -44.10
CA TYR A 6 11.74 -7.91 -42.74
C TYR A 6 11.33 -9.24 -42.04
N ILE A 7 12.34 -10.07 -41.73
CA ILE A 7 12.25 -11.19 -40.76
C ILE A 7 13.03 -10.85 -39.46
N PHE A 8 13.47 -9.61 -39.29
CA PHE A 8 14.13 -9.15 -38.07
C PHE A 8 13.44 -7.90 -37.52
N PHE A 9 12.32 -8.07 -36.81
CA PHE A 9 11.89 -7.17 -35.71
C PHE A 9 11.09 -7.99 -34.69
N VAL A 10 11.69 -9.10 -34.25
CA VAL A 10 11.45 -9.66 -32.91
C VAL A 10 12.65 -9.18 -32.09
N LEU A 11 12.40 -8.34 -31.07
CA LEU A 11 13.37 -7.61 -30.24
C LEU A 11 13.83 -6.23 -30.78
N ALA A 12 12.89 -5.30 -30.88
CA ALA A 12 13.19 -3.91 -30.52
C ALA A 12 11.91 -3.32 -29.94
N ALA A 13 11.72 -3.55 -28.65
CA ALA A 13 10.92 -2.66 -27.83
C ALA A 13 11.51 -1.25 -28.00
N HIS A 14 10.93 -0.46 -28.91
CA HIS A 14 10.93 0.98 -28.71
C HIS A 14 9.98 1.19 -27.54
N ALA A 15 10.56 1.02 -26.34
CA ALA A 15 10.06 1.62 -25.14
C ALA A 15 9.89 3.10 -25.45
N LEU A 16 8.68 3.50 -25.87
CA LEU A 16 8.12 4.72 -25.31
C LEU A 16 8.41 4.59 -23.82
N PRO A 17 9.16 5.53 -23.21
CA PRO A 17 9.61 5.36 -21.85
C PRO A 17 8.35 5.00 -21.09
N SER A 18 8.29 3.76 -20.57
CA SER A 18 7.46 3.55 -19.41
C SER A 18 7.84 4.73 -18.54
N ARG A 19 6.88 5.47 -17.99
CA ARG A 19 7.24 6.20 -16.78
C ARG A 19 7.84 5.11 -15.94
N LYS A 20 9.19 5.05 -15.85
CA LYS A 20 9.89 4.00 -15.13
C LYS A 20 9.11 3.95 -13.84
N ALA A 21 8.48 2.81 -13.54
CA ALA A 21 7.74 2.64 -12.30
C ALA A 21 8.60 3.31 -11.23
N ALA A 22 8.05 4.31 -10.52
CA ALA A 22 8.86 5.23 -9.75
C ALA A 22 9.81 4.38 -8.91
N LYS A 23 11.12 4.49 -9.21
CA LYS A 23 12.09 3.53 -8.69
C LYS A 23 11.93 3.47 -7.18
N PRO A 24 11.76 2.27 -6.58
CA PRO A 24 11.57 2.16 -5.15
C PRO A 24 12.78 2.78 -4.43
N PRO A 25 12.60 3.31 -3.22
CA PRO A 25 13.70 3.84 -2.46
C PRO A 25 14.64 2.71 -2.02
N PHE A 26 15.94 3.01 -1.99
CA PHE A 26 16.93 2.11 -1.41
C PHE A 26 17.77 2.86 -0.39
N PHE A 27 17.74 2.42 0.86
CA PHE A 27 18.37 3.10 1.97
C PHE A 27 19.77 2.53 2.24
N LEU A 28 20.79 3.38 2.20
CA LEU A 28 22.14 3.04 2.63
C LEU A 28 22.35 3.70 4.00
N LEU A 29 22.54 2.91 5.04
CA LEU A 29 22.66 3.43 6.40
C LEU A 29 24.14 3.56 6.77
N ALA A 30 24.65 4.79 6.85
CA ALA A 30 25.99 5.11 7.31
C ALA A 30 25.92 5.58 8.76
N GLY A 31 26.76 5.03 9.64
CA GLY A 31 26.79 5.50 11.02
C GLY A 31 27.69 4.73 11.96
N ASP A 32 27.62 5.13 13.23
CA ASP A 32 28.33 4.47 14.32
C ASP A 32 27.62 3.21 14.84
N SER A 33 28.05 2.72 16.01
CA SER A 33 27.54 1.50 16.63
C SER A 33 26.03 1.52 16.93
N THR A 34 25.41 2.70 16.95
CA THR A 34 23.97 2.87 17.18
C THR A 34 23.13 2.83 15.90
N THR A 35 23.78 2.79 14.72
CA THR A 35 23.17 2.40 13.44
C THR A 35 23.46 0.93 13.08
N ALA A 36 24.55 0.38 13.61
CA ALA A 36 25.16 -0.88 13.21
C ALA A 36 24.24 -2.13 13.24
N ILE A 37 24.64 -3.11 12.43
CA ILE A 37 24.06 -4.46 12.38
C ILE A 37 24.11 -5.10 13.77
N GLN A 38 23.10 -5.91 14.08
CA GLN A 38 23.04 -6.64 15.33
C GLN A 38 24.20 -7.63 15.49
N SER A 39 24.96 -7.51 16.57
CA SER A 39 26.15 -8.32 16.86
C SER A 39 26.37 -8.47 18.37
N THR A 40 27.28 -9.36 18.77
CA THR A 40 27.59 -9.62 20.19
C THR A 40 28.11 -8.40 20.97
N GLY A 41 28.60 -7.37 20.26
CA GLY A 41 29.20 -6.16 20.85
C GLY A 41 28.69 -4.85 20.28
N GLY A 42 27.61 -4.87 19.49
CA GLY A 42 27.03 -3.69 18.85
C GLY A 42 25.65 -4.00 18.30
N GLY A 43 24.79 -2.98 18.23
CA GLY A 43 23.40 -3.18 17.88
C GLY A 43 22.68 -1.85 17.80
N GLY A 44 22.33 -1.44 16.60
CA GLY A 44 21.70 -0.16 16.32
C GLY A 44 20.24 -0.27 15.91
N TRP A 45 19.67 0.85 15.49
CA TRP A 45 18.32 0.92 14.92
C TRP A 45 18.25 0.43 13.47
N GLY A 46 19.40 0.35 12.77
CA GLY A 46 19.45 0.16 11.32
C GLY A 46 18.80 -1.11 10.79
N ASP A 47 19.09 -2.27 11.42
CA ASP A 47 18.47 -3.54 11.02
C ASP A 47 16.97 -3.57 11.32
N GLY A 48 16.54 -2.96 12.42
CA GLY A 48 15.12 -2.80 12.72
C GLY A 48 14.41 -1.96 11.66
N PHE A 49 15.01 -0.84 11.25
CA PHE A 49 14.49 -0.02 10.15
C PHE A 49 14.37 -0.83 8.85
N ILE A 50 15.46 -1.44 8.37
CA ILE A 50 15.46 -2.18 7.11
C ILE A 50 14.47 -3.35 7.13
N ASN A 51 14.48 -4.15 8.21
CA ASN A 51 13.76 -5.43 8.23
C ASN A 51 12.29 -5.30 8.61
N THR A 52 11.87 -4.21 9.24
CA THR A 52 10.49 -4.07 9.75
C THR A 52 9.70 -2.92 9.13
N THR A 53 10.36 -1.99 8.44
CA THR A 53 9.71 -0.76 7.96
C THR A 53 9.73 -0.56 6.45
N LEU A 54 10.56 -1.30 5.71
CA LEU A 54 10.68 -1.17 4.26
C LEU A 54 9.79 -2.18 3.52
N PHE A 55 8.92 -1.67 2.66
CA PHE A 55 7.93 -2.46 1.92
C PHE A 55 7.86 -2.06 0.45
N HIS A 56 7.03 -2.77 -0.32
CA HIS A 56 6.71 -2.45 -1.72
C HIS A 56 7.95 -2.34 -2.65
N GLY A 57 8.97 -3.17 -2.39
CA GLY A 57 10.20 -3.18 -3.17
C GLY A 57 11.26 -2.18 -2.72
N ALA A 58 10.98 -1.39 -1.67
CA ALA A 58 12.02 -0.68 -0.94
C ALA A 58 12.98 -1.68 -0.28
N GLY A 59 14.24 -1.31 -0.18
CA GLY A 59 15.26 -2.12 0.48
C GLY A 59 16.35 -1.26 1.10
N GLY A 60 17.34 -1.89 1.71
CA GLY A 60 18.49 -1.15 2.22
C GLY A 60 19.68 -2.02 2.55
N LEU A 61 20.82 -1.36 2.79
CA LEU A 61 22.05 -1.95 3.29
C LEU A 61 22.54 -1.13 4.48
N ASN A 62 23.00 -1.83 5.51
CA ASN A 62 23.52 -1.21 6.72
C ASN A 62 25.05 -1.28 6.71
N PHE A 63 25.70 -0.11 6.70
CA PHE A 63 27.15 0.06 6.79
C PHE A 63 27.59 0.50 8.18
N GLY A 64 26.64 0.73 9.10
CA GLY A 64 26.98 1.12 10.45
C GLY A 64 27.82 0.04 11.13
N HIS A 65 28.85 0.44 11.85
CA HIS A 65 29.68 -0.50 12.60
C HIS A 65 30.27 0.12 13.87
N ASN A 66 30.76 -0.78 14.73
CA ASN A 66 31.31 -0.38 16.01
C ASN A 66 32.57 0.46 15.88
N GLY A 67 32.69 1.45 16.77
CA GLY A 67 33.86 2.30 16.88
C GLY A 67 33.99 3.39 15.82
N ALA A 68 33.11 3.45 14.83
CA ALA A 68 33.19 4.46 13.79
C ALA A 68 32.96 5.88 14.34
N THR A 69 33.77 6.82 13.88
CA THR A 69 33.56 8.27 13.98
C THR A 69 33.36 8.85 12.57
N THR A 70 32.91 10.10 12.48
CA THR A 70 32.85 10.81 11.19
C THR A 70 34.20 10.81 10.46
N VAL A 71 35.30 10.95 11.19
CA VAL A 71 36.67 10.92 10.63
C VAL A 71 37.04 9.50 10.18
N SER A 72 36.90 8.50 11.07
CA SER A 72 37.35 7.14 10.75
C SER A 72 36.53 6.51 9.64
N PHE A 73 35.22 6.76 9.59
CA PHE A 73 34.34 6.20 8.57
C PHE A 73 34.65 6.79 7.19
N ARG A 74 35.03 8.07 7.14
CA ARG A 74 35.41 8.74 5.90
C ARG A 74 36.79 8.31 5.43
N ASP A 75 37.78 8.33 6.31
CA ASP A 75 39.18 8.09 5.96
C ASP A 75 39.54 6.59 5.93
N GLY A 76 38.75 5.75 6.60
CA GLY A 76 38.93 4.30 6.69
C GLY A 76 38.38 3.49 5.52
N GLY A 77 37.77 4.14 4.52
CA GLY A 77 37.24 3.50 3.31
C GLY A 77 35.77 3.05 3.40
N ASP A 78 35.14 3.10 4.58
CA ASP A 78 33.73 2.74 4.74
C ASP A 78 32.81 3.65 3.91
N TRP A 79 33.13 4.95 3.87
CA TRP A 79 32.38 5.92 3.06
C TRP A 79 32.46 5.64 1.55
N GLU A 80 33.61 5.18 1.06
CA GLU A 80 33.77 4.81 -0.35
C GLU A 80 32.86 3.62 -0.72
N ASN A 81 32.68 2.66 0.20
CA ASN A 81 31.76 1.55 0.00
C ASN A 81 30.29 2.03 -0.08
N VAL A 82 29.89 2.99 0.76
CA VAL A 82 28.55 3.60 0.71
C VAL A 82 28.31 4.28 -0.64
N LEU A 83 29.25 5.12 -1.09
CA LEU A 83 29.13 5.83 -2.37
C LEU A 83 29.14 4.86 -3.57
N SER A 84 29.96 3.81 -3.50
CA SER A 84 30.01 2.78 -4.54
C SER A 84 28.66 2.06 -4.68
N GLU A 85 28.05 1.67 -3.56
CA GLU A 85 26.71 1.06 -3.58
C GLU A 85 25.63 2.06 -4.00
N LEU A 86 25.72 3.33 -3.61
CA LEU A 86 24.80 4.37 -4.11
C LEU A 86 24.83 4.42 -5.64
N VAL A 87 26.03 4.51 -6.23
CA VAL A 87 26.21 4.57 -7.69
C VAL A 87 25.73 3.28 -8.36
N ALA A 88 25.96 2.11 -7.75
CA ALA A 88 25.48 0.84 -8.27
C ALA A 88 23.95 0.74 -8.27
N ARG A 89 23.28 1.26 -7.22
CA ARG A 89 21.83 1.13 -7.04
C ARG A 89 21.00 2.16 -7.78
N ARG A 90 21.56 3.35 -8.07
CA ARG A 90 20.79 4.47 -8.66
C ARG A 90 20.19 4.17 -10.04
N ALA A 91 20.64 3.13 -10.74
CA ALA A 91 20.04 2.72 -12.02
C ALA A 91 18.61 2.16 -11.83
N ASP A 92 18.39 1.43 -10.74
CA ASP A 92 17.18 0.65 -10.47
C ASP A 92 16.36 1.20 -9.29
N TYR A 93 17.01 1.93 -8.37
CA TYR A 93 16.43 2.49 -7.16
C TYR A 93 16.55 4.02 -7.09
N ARG A 94 15.83 4.65 -6.15
CA ARG A 94 16.09 6.01 -5.64
C ARG A 94 16.92 5.89 -4.36
N PRO A 95 18.24 6.13 -4.39
CA PRO A 95 19.06 5.96 -3.20
C PRO A 95 18.82 7.08 -2.19
N TYR A 96 18.55 6.69 -0.94
CA TYR A 96 18.59 7.54 0.24
C TYR A 96 19.77 7.11 1.10
N VAL A 97 20.49 8.06 1.69
CA VAL A 97 21.61 7.76 2.60
C VAL A 97 21.33 8.41 3.95
N THR A 98 21.05 7.60 4.96
CA THR A 98 20.95 8.10 6.34
C THR A 98 22.34 8.16 6.94
N ILE A 99 22.69 9.27 7.58
CA ILE A 99 24.03 9.52 8.12
C ILE A 99 23.89 9.84 9.62
N GLN A 100 24.33 8.92 10.49
CA GLN A 100 24.19 9.06 11.94
C GLN A 100 25.51 8.80 12.69
N PHE A 101 26.06 9.85 13.31
CA PHE A 101 27.28 9.78 14.10
C PHE A 101 27.15 10.61 15.37
N GLY A 102 28.07 10.44 16.32
CA GLY A 102 28.15 11.28 17.51
C GLY A 102 28.58 10.52 18.77
N HIS A 103 28.25 9.22 18.90
CA HIS A 103 28.54 8.48 20.13
C HIS A 103 30.04 8.28 20.35
N ASN A 104 30.80 8.12 19.27
CA ASN A 104 32.25 8.00 19.32
C ASN A 104 32.94 9.36 19.12
N ASP A 105 32.40 10.22 18.25
CA ASP A 105 32.95 11.55 17.98
C ASP A 105 32.99 12.44 19.21
N GLN A 106 32.00 12.36 20.10
CA GLN A 106 31.98 13.15 21.33
C GLN A 106 33.06 12.75 22.35
N LYS A 107 33.69 11.57 22.19
CA LYS A 107 34.59 11.04 23.21
C LYS A 107 35.88 11.85 23.16
N PRO A 108 36.40 12.35 24.29
CA PRO A 108 37.67 13.09 24.31
C PRO A 108 38.83 12.33 23.64
N ALA A 109 38.86 11.00 23.77
CA ALA A 109 39.87 10.14 23.16
C ALA A 109 39.83 10.10 21.63
N ALA A 110 38.70 10.47 20.99
CA ALA A 110 38.62 10.57 19.54
C ALA A 110 39.34 11.82 19.01
N GLY A 111 39.52 12.86 19.84
CA GLY A 111 40.19 14.09 19.45
C GLY A 111 39.47 14.89 18.34
N ILE A 112 38.16 14.70 18.18
CA ILE A 112 37.35 15.34 17.14
C ILE A 112 36.64 16.55 17.76
N SER A 113 36.89 17.75 17.23
CA SER A 113 36.18 18.95 17.66
C SER A 113 34.76 18.98 17.08
N ILE A 114 33.87 19.80 17.66
CA ILE A 114 32.50 19.92 17.15
C ILE A 114 32.48 20.50 15.74
N GLU A 115 33.41 21.39 15.41
CA GLU A 115 33.57 21.97 14.07
C GLU A 115 34.01 20.92 13.05
N ALA A 116 34.94 20.04 13.43
CA ALA A 116 35.39 18.94 12.58
C ALA A 116 34.26 17.93 12.34
N TYR A 117 33.51 17.59 13.39
CA TYR A 117 32.31 16.74 13.29
C TYR A 117 31.27 17.34 12.34
N THR A 118 30.90 18.62 12.52
CA THR A 118 29.94 19.35 11.68
C THR A 118 30.40 19.38 10.23
N SER A 119 31.65 19.78 9.99
CA SER A 119 32.24 19.85 8.64
C SER A 119 32.26 18.48 7.94
N ASN A 120 32.45 17.38 8.67
CA ASN A 120 32.40 16.05 8.08
C ASN A 120 30.98 15.63 7.70
N LEU A 121 29.97 15.97 8.51
CA LEU A 121 28.57 15.72 8.17
C LEU A 121 28.15 16.49 6.91
N GLU A 122 28.54 17.75 6.79
CA GLU A 122 28.33 18.56 5.57
C GLU A 122 28.98 17.92 4.35
N ARG A 123 30.21 17.41 4.48
CA ARG A 123 30.91 16.71 3.40
C ARG A 123 30.22 15.40 3.02
N PHE A 124 29.77 14.60 3.98
CA PHE A 124 28.99 13.40 3.68
C PHE A 124 27.72 13.74 2.90
N ALA A 125 26.98 14.77 3.33
CA ALA A 125 25.79 15.22 2.62
C ALA A 125 26.11 15.67 1.18
N ALA A 126 27.16 16.47 1.00
CA ALA A 126 27.61 16.94 -0.31
C ALA A 126 28.02 15.77 -1.23
N ASP A 127 28.76 14.79 -0.71
CA ASP A 127 29.18 13.61 -1.46
C ASP A 127 27.98 12.78 -1.95
N VAL A 128 26.96 12.59 -1.12
CA VAL A 128 25.72 11.89 -1.49
C VAL A 128 24.97 12.63 -2.59
N LEU A 129 24.82 13.95 -2.47
CA LEU A 129 24.19 14.78 -3.50
C LEU A 129 24.95 14.69 -4.82
N ASN A 130 26.28 14.81 -4.78
CA ASN A 130 27.16 14.72 -5.95
C ASN A 130 27.09 13.33 -6.63
N ALA A 131 26.89 12.27 -5.84
CA ALA A 131 26.70 10.91 -6.36
C ALA A 131 25.28 10.64 -6.91
N GLY A 132 24.33 11.56 -6.68
CA GLY A 132 22.95 11.48 -7.15
C GLY A 132 22.00 10.74 -6.20
N GLY A 133 22.32 10.68 -4.91
CA GLY A 133 21.44 10.20 -3.85
C GLY A 133 20.79 11.34 -3.07
N THR A 134 19.90 10.99 -2.13
CA THR A 134 19.28 11.93 -1.18
C THR A 134 19.85 11.70 0.22
N PRO A 135 20.67 12.61 0.77
CA PRO A 135 21.15 12.48 2.14
C PRO A 135 20.05 12.81 3.15
N ILE A 136 20.07 12.12 4.28
CA ILE A 136 19.26 12.39 5.46
C ILE A 136 20.20 12.38 6.65
N LEU A 137 20.48 13.54 7.25
CA LEU A 137 21.26 13.59 8.49
C LEU A 137 20.39 13.13 9.67
N VAL A 138 20.91 12.23 10.49
CA VAL A 138 20.18 11.67 11.62
C VAL A 138 20.92 12.03 12.89
N THR A 139 20.26 12.76 13.78
CA THR A 139 20.86 13.10 15.08
C THR A 139 21.14 11.83 15.90
N PRO A 140 22.19 11.81 16.75
CA PRO A 140 22.60 10.59 17.45
C PRO A 140 21.53 10.09 18.43
N LEU A 141 21.32 8.78 18.49
CA LEU A 141 20.32 8.16 19.38
C LEU A 141 20.58 8.49 20.87
N SER A 142 19.54 8.76 21.66
CA SER A 142 19.75 8.98 23.09
C SER A 142 20.22 7.73 23.82
N ARG A 143 21.21 7.91 24.70
CA ARG A 143 21.61 6.88 25.65
C ARG A 143 20.56 6.73 26.72
N ARG A 144 20.37 5.51 27.20
CA ARG A 144 19.40 5.19 28.27
C ARG A 144 19.99 5.48 29.65
N ASN A 145 20.76 6.56 29.80
CA ASN A 145 21.34 6.98 31.08
C ASN A 145 20.38 7.99 31.72
N TYR A 146 19.97 7.76 32.96
CA TYR A 146 19.01 8.63 33.65
C TYR A 146 19.68 9.38 34.80
N ASP A 147 19.39 10.67 34.91
CA ASP A 147 19.59 11.45 36.13
C ASP A 147 18.32 11.40 36.98
N ASN A 148 18.47 11.14 38.28
CA ASN A 148 17.37 11.07 39.24
C ASN A 148 17.50 12.15 40.34
N SER A 149 18.34 13.18 40.13
CA SER A 149 18.58 14.26 41.09
C SER A 149 17.30 15.06 41.45
N SER A 150 16.33 15.12 40.53
CA SER A 150 15.05 15.84 40.69
C SER A 150 13.93 15.01 41.32
N GLY A 151 14.18 13.73 41.63
CA GLY A 151 13.17 12.77 42.10
C GLY A 151 12.30 12.16 40.99
N THR A 152 12.42 12.62 39.75
CA THR A 152 11.85 11.96 38.57
C THR A 152 12.99 11.62 37.60
N PRO A 153 13.25 10.33 37.30
CA PRO A 153 14.32 9.96 36.38
C PRO A 153 14.12 10.59 35.00
N THR A 154 15.14 11.29 34.50
CA THR A 154 15.15 11.90 33.16
C THR A 154 16.44 11.57 32.41
N ILE A 155 16.37 11.42 31.09
CA ILE A 155 17.51 11.10 30.23
C ILE A 155 18.58 12.19 30.33
N ILE A 156 19.82 11.77 30.56
CA ILE A 156 21.01 12.64 30.49
C ILE A 156 21.30 12.94 29.03
N GLN A 157 21.10 14.21 28.63
CA GLN A 157 21.31 14.67 27.25
C GLN A 157 22.79 14.90 26.93
N ASN A 158 23.63 13.87 27.08
CA ASN A 158 25.08 13.96 26.88
C ASN A 158 25.54 13.96 25.41
N LEU A 159 24.60 14.16 24.49
CA LEU A 159 24.79 14.27 23.04
C LEU A 159 24.21 15.59 22.48
N ALA A 160 23.85 16.53 23.36
CA ALA A 160 23.18 17.78 22.97
C ALA A 160 24.00 18.59 21.94
N ASP A 161 25.33 18.66 22.12
CA ASP A 161 26.22 19.35 21.19
C ASP A 161 26.24 18.66 19.82
N GLN A 162 26.37 17.32 19.77
CA GLN A 162 26.35 16.55 18.52
C GLN A 162 24.98 16.61 17.83
N ARG A 163 23.88 16.62 18.60
CA ARG A 163 22.53 16.84 18.06
C ARG A 163 22.43 18.21 17.39
N ALA A 164 22.83 19.28 18.08
CA ALA A 164 22.80 20.65 17.54
C ALA A 164 23.68 20.76 16.28
N ALA A 165 24.92 20.28 16.34
CA ALA A 165 25.83 20.26 15.21
C ALA A 165 25.32 19.47 14.00
N THR A 166 24.58 18.37 14.22
CA THR A 166 23.97 17.61 13.11
C THR A 166 22.88 18.43 12.41
N ILE A 167 22.06 19.16 13.18
CA ILE A 167 21.00 20.02 12.63
C ILE A 167 21.63 21.20 11.90
N ASP A 168 22.63 21.86 12.51
CA ASP A 168 23.35 22.98 11.89
C ASP A 168 24.03 22.57 10.58
N ALA A 169 24.62 21.36 10.53
CA ALA A 169 25.19 20.81 9.30
C ALA A 169 24.13 20.56 8.21
N ALA A 170 22.94 20.09 8.59
CA ALA A 170 21.85 19.84 7.66
C ALA A 170 21.32 21.15 7.05
N ASP A 171 21.07 22.14 7.92
CA ASP A 171 20.61 23.47 7.53
C ASP A 171 21.65 24.17 6.65
N THR A 172 22.94 24.07 6.98
CA THR A 172 24.05 24.64 6.20
C THR A 172 24.18 23.98 4.82
N ALA A 173 24.05 22.65 4.76
CA ALA A 173 24.11 21.91 3.50
C ALA A 173 22.81 21.99 2.67
N GLY A 174 21.71 22.49 3.24
CA GLY A 174 20.40 22.54 2.60
C GLY A 174 19.81 21.15 2.35
N VAL A 175 20.02 20.21 3.28
CA VAL A 175 19.55 18.83 3.19
C VAL A 175 18.60 18.47 4.32
N ALA A 176 17.82 17.42 4.13
CA ALA A 176 16.89 16.93 5.14
C ALA A 176 17.63 16.36 6.36
N TYR A 177 17.02 16.52 7.54
CA TYR A 177 17.43 15.82 8.75
C TYR A 177 16.24 15.22 9.49
N ILE A 178 16.52 14.23 10.36
CA ILE A 178 15.57 13.70 11.32
C ILE A 178 16.13 13.75 12.74
N ASP A 179 15.32 14.24 13.67
CA ASP A 179 15.73 14.45 15.07
C ASP A 179 15.46 13.23 15.96
N LEU A 180 16.17 12.13 15.67
CA LEU A 180 16.11 10.90 16.45
C LEU A 180 16.51 11.11 17.93
N ASN A 181 17.47 12.00 18.22
CA ASN A 181 17.87 12.28 19.59
C ASN A 181 16.70 12.84 20.41
N ARG A 182 15.98 13.82 19.88
CA ARG A 182 14.80 14.39 20.56
C ARG A 182 13.69 13.36 20.71
N ALA A 183 13.31 12.70 19.62
CA ALA A 183 12.23 11.71 19.62
C ALA A 183 12.51 10.54 20.58
N SER A 184 13.75 10.04 20.59
CA SER A 184 14.15 8.97 21.52
C SER A 184 14.21 9.44 22.96
N THR A 185 14.68 10.66 23.23
CA THR A 185 14.66 11.26 24.58
C THR A 185 13.25 11.35 25.14
N ASP A 186 12.31 11.88 24.35
CA ASP A 186 10.93 12.10 24.77
C ASP A 186 10.22 10.76 25.03
N TYR A 187 10.41 9.77 24.15
CA TYR A 187 9.89 8.41 24.34
C TYR A 187 10.48 7.74 25.58
N LEU A 188 11.80 7.77 25.74
CA LEU A 188 12.50 7.14 26.87
C LEU A 188 12.07 7.75 28.21
N ASN A 189 11.96 9.08 28.29
CA ASN A 189 11.44 9.76 29.48
C ASN A 189 10.00 9.35 29.82
N SER A 190 9.15 9.15 28.80
CA SER A 190 7.75 8.78 28.99
C SER A 190 7.59 7.37 29.54
N ILE A 191 8.36 6.40 29.02
CA ILE A 191 8.26 5.00 29.45
C ILE A 191 9.03 4.71 30.75
N GLY A 192 9.98 5.58 31.12
CA GLY A 192 10.82 5.46 32.30
C GLY A 192 11.92 4.40 32.22
N PRO A 193 12.86 4.41 33.19
CA PRO A 193 14.09 3.61 33.15
C PRO A 193 13.83 2.10 33.10
N GLN A 194 12.87 1.59 33.87
CA GLN A 194 12.61 0.15 33.94
C GLN A 194 12.21 -0.44 32.59
N ASN A 195 11.37 0.27 31.83
CA ASN A 195 10.98 -0.12 30.48
C ASN A 195 12.08 0.19 29.47
N ALA A 196 12.75 1.35 29.57
CA ALA A 196 13.84 1.69 28.68
C ALA A 196 14.98 0.66 28.69
N TYR A 197 15.34 0.15 29.86
CA TYR A 197 16.41 -0.83 30.01
C TYR A 197 16.11 -2.19 29.36
N THR A 198 14.85 -2.51 29.08
CA THR A 198 14.52 -3.75 28.37
C THR A 198 15.02 -3.74 26.93
N TYR A 199 15.31 -2.56 26.34
CA TYR A 199 15.87 -2.43 25.00
C TYR A 199 17.40 -2.52 24.94
N ASN A 200 18.09 -2.61 26.08
CA ASN A 200 19.53 -2.70 26.10
C ASN A 200 20.03 -4.02 25.49
N LEU A 201 21.14 -3.96 24.76
CA LEU A 201 21.82 -5.17 24.26
C LEU A 201 22.28 -6.07 25.41
N LYS A 202 22.79 -5.47 26.49
CA LYS A 202 23.21 -6.10 27.75
C LYS A 202 22.80 -5.21 28.92
N ALA A 203 22.65 -5.78 30.11
CA ALA A 203 22.14 -5.04 31.28
C ALA A 203 22.93 -3.76 31.59
N ASP A 204 24.24 -3.77 31.38
CA ASP A 204 25.19 -2.67 31.59
C ASP A 204 25.43 -1.80 30.34
N ASP A 205 24.80 -2.12 29.22
CA ASP A 205 24.95 -1.42 27.95
C ASP A 205 23.76 -0.50 27.67
N GLN A 206 23.87 0.75 28.12
CA GLN A 206 22.84 1.78 27.94
C GLN A 206 22.96 2.49 26.57
N THR A 207 23.85 2.04 25.68
CA THR A 207 24.07 2.63 24.35
C THR A 207 23.49 1.74 23.25
N HIS A 208 23.87 0.47 23.20
CA HIS A 208 23.44 -0.43 22.14
C HIS A 208 22.09 -1.08 22.43
N LEU A 209 21.38 -1.38 21.35
CA LEU A 209 20.04 -1.93 21.33
C LEU A 209 20.07 -3.44 21.13
N ASN A 210 19.23 -4.16 21.85
CA ASN A 210 18.89 -5.54 21.47
C ASN A 210 17.96 -5.55 20.24
N VAL A 211 17.57 -6.75 19.79
CA VAL A 211 16.71 -6.94 18.61
C VAL A 211 15.39 -6.18 18.75
N GLN A 212 14.75 -6.22 19.91
CA GLN A 212 13.49 -5.51 20.16
C GLN A 212 13.67 -4.00 20.14
N GLY A 213 14.71 -3.49 20.81
CA GLY A 213 15.08 -2.08 20.76
C GLY A 213 15.34 -1.61 19.34
N SER A 214 16.07 -2.40 18.55
CA SER A 214 16.34 -2.09 17.14
C SER A 214 15.06 -1.88 16.34
N GLN A 215 14.02 -2.72 16.56
CA GLN A 215 12.72 -2.56 15.90
C GLN A 215 11.97 -1.30 16.36
N VAL A 216 11.99 -1.00 17.66
CA VAL A 216 11.33 0.20 18.21
C VAL A 216 11.98 1.47 17.66
N PHE A 217 13.30 1.60 17.79
CA PHE A 217 14.02 2.80 17.34
C PHE A 217 14.14 2.85 15.81
N GLY A 218 14.17 1.71 15.13
CA GLY A 218 14.06 1.65 13.67
C GLY A 218 12.69 2.11 13.16
N GLY A 219 11.61 1.74 13.84
CA GLY A 219 10.27 2.26 13.59
C GLY A 219 10.14 3.76 13.87
N MET A 220 10.80 4.26 14.92
CA MET A 220 10.90 5.69 15.20
C MET A 220 11.63 6.45 14.08
N VAL A 221 12.75 5.92 13.57
CA VAL A 221 13.44 6.49 12.40
C VAL A 221 12.52 6.48 11.16
N ALA A 222 11.80 5.39 10.92
CA ALA A 222 10.84 5.32 9.82
C ALA A 222 9.73 6.37 9.94
N GLU A 223 9.21 6.60 11.15
CA GLU A 223 8.19 7.64 11.38
C GLU A 223 8.74 9.04 11.11
N LEU A 224 9.94 9.34 11.59
CA LEU A 224 10.60 10.62 11.31
C LEU A 224 10.84 10.81 9.81
N ILE A 225 11.28 9.76 9.10
CA ILE A 225 11.45 9.79 7.64
C ILE A 225 10.11 10.01 6.93
N ARG A 226 9.01 9.41 7.39
CA ARG A 226 7.69 9.60 6.80
C ARG A 226 7.19 11.04 6.98
N ASN A 227 7.49 11.66 8.11
CA ASN A 227 7.12 13.05 8.36
C ASN A 227 7.91 14.02 7.45
N GLU A 228 9.21 13.75 7.26
CA GLU A 228 10.07 14.55 6.37
C GLU A 228 9.80 14.28 4.88
N PHE A 229 9.49 13.03 4.53
CA PHE A 229 9.19 12.59 3.16
C PHE A 229 7.83 11.88 3.09
N PRO A 230 6.69 12.61 3.15
CA PRO A 230 5.34 12.01 3.16
C PRO A 230 5.08 11.05 2.00
N CYS A 231 5.66 11.34 0.82
CA CYS A 231 5.54 10.51 -0.36
C CYS A 231 6.05 9.07 -0.18
N LEU A 232 7.00 8.83 0.73
CA LEU A 232 7.50 7.48 1.04
C LEU A 232 6.49 6.69 1.86
N GLY A 233 5.76 7.35 2.75
CA GLY A 233 4.65 6.77 3.52
C GLY A 233 3.41 6.55 2.68
N GLU A 234 3.01 7.55 1.89
CA GLU A 234 1.84 7.49 1.00
C GLU A 234 1.96 6.39 -0.05
N ALA A 235 3.16 6.17 -0.60
CA ALA A 235 3.44 5.07 -1.53
C ALA A 235 3.60 3.71 -0.83
N GLY A 236 3.61 3.69 0.51
CA GLY A 236 3.79 2.49 1.33
C GLY A 236 5.19 1.89 1.26
N PHE A 237 6.21 2.66 0.87
CA PHE A 237 7.60 2.20 0.85
C PHE A 237 8.21 2.15 2.25
N VAL A 238 7.87 3.15 3.08
CA VAL A 238 8.27 3.23 4.48
C VAL A 238 7.00 3.20 5.33
N ASN A 239 6.83 2.16 6.14
CA ASN A 239 5.65 1.98 6.96
C ASN A 239 6.03 1.52 8.37
N VAL A 240 5.29 1.99 9.38
CA VAL A 240 5.55 1.67 10.79
C VAL A 240 4.45 0.77 11.28
N ASP A 241 4.79 -0.20 12.14
CA ASP A 241 3.78 -1.01 12.82
C ASP A 241 2.78 -0.10 13.56
N PRO A 242 1.46 -0.23 13.34
CA PRO A 242 0.49 0.69 13.93
C PRO A 242 0.47 0.69 15.46
N ASP A 243 0.73 -0.46 16.10
CA ASP A 243 0.75 -0.55 17.56
C ASP A 243 2.01 0.14 18.12
N LEU A 244 3.15 -0.02 17.43
CA LEU A 244 4.36 0.75 17.73
C LEU A 244 4.12 2.25 17.53
N LEU A 245 3.52 2.65 16.41
CA LEU A 245 3.29 4.06 16.10
C LEU A 245 2.42 4.73 17.16
N MET A 246 1.35 4.07 17.59
CA MET A 246 0.47 4.54 18.66
C MET A 246 1.24 4.65 19.99
N ALA A 247 2.02 3.64 20.35
CA ALA A 247 2.81 3.66 21.58
C ALA A 247 3.87 4.77 21.58
N LEU A 248 4.52 5.04 20.44
CA LEU A 248 5.46 6.16 20.30
C LEU A 248 4.77 7.52 20.49
N HIS A 249 3.57 7.69 19.93
CA HIS A 249 2.80 8.94 20.03
C HIS A 249 2.27 9.18 21.45
N ASP A 250 1.79 8.12 22.11
CA ASP A 250 1.16 8.21 23.43
C ASP A 250 2.20 8.14 24.58
N GLY A 251 3.48 7.91 24.24
CA GLY A 251 4.55 7.74 25.22
C GLY A 251 4.43 6.44 26.02
N GLU A 252 3.77 5.43 25.47
CA GLU A 252 3.55 4.13 26.11
C GLU A 252 4.63 3.12 25.76
N TYR A 253 4.94 2.23 26.71
CA TYR A 253 5.94 1.19 26.47
C TYR A 253 5.48 0.15 25.44
N TYR A 254 6.31 -0.08 24.42
CA TYR A 254 6.07 -1.10 23.40
C TYR A 254 7.11 -2.22 23.40
N TRP A 255 6.66 -3.47 23.42
CA TRP A 255 7.56 -4.63 23.26
C TRP A 255 7.19 -5.43 22.00
N PRO A 256 8.05 -5.49 20.98
CA PRO A 256 7.80 -6.32 19.80
C PRO A 256 7.84 -7.81 20.16
N TRP A 257 6.66 -8.45 20.21
CA TRP A 257 6.56 -9.89 20.39
C TRP A 257 6.92 -10.60 19.09
N GLY A 258 7.99 -11.41 19.09
CA GLY A 258 8.28 -12.31 17.98
C GLY A 258 7.11 -13.27 17.71
N LYS A 259 7.05 -13.88 16.52
CA LYS A 259 5.97 -14.78 16.05
C LYS A 259 5.69 -16.04 16.91
N HIS A 260 6.22 -16.13 18.13
CA HIS A 260 5.95 -17.20 19.10
C HIS A 260 5.45 -16.69 20.48
N GLY A 261 5.16 -15.40 20.64
CA GLY A 261 4.76 -14.80 21.93
C GLY A 261 3.27 -14.53 22.13
N ALA A 262 2.37 -15.12 21.34
CA ALA A 262 0.92 -15.00 21.58
C ALA A 262 0.46 -15.96 22.69
N ALA A 263 0.93 -15.72 23.91
CA ALA A 263 0.37 -16.30 25.12
C ALA A 263 0.55 -15.31 26.28
N GLY A 264 -0.56 -14.70 26.71
CA GLY A 264 -0.65 -14.00 28.01
C GLY A 264 -0.80 -12.49 27.94
N ARG A 265 -2.01 -11.98 27.59
CA ARG A 265 -2.47 -10.72 28.19
C ARG A 265 -2.90 -11.02 29.62
N PHE A 266 -1.97 -10.93 30.57
CA PHE A 266 -2.34 -10.66 31.96
C PHE A 266 -2.15 -9.17 32.20
N ALA A 267 -3.27 -8.46 32.29
CA ALA A 267 -3.32 -7.12 32.83
C ALA A 267 -2.84 -7.17 34.30
N VAL A 268 -1.65 -6.63 34.57
CA VAL A 268 -1.27 -6.28 35.94
C VAL A 268 -1.91 -4.93 36.23
N PHE A 269 -3.09 -4.97 36.85
CA PHE A 269 -3.64 -3.83 37.58
C PHE A 269 -2.70 -3.51 38.73
N VAL A 270 -1.88 -2.45 38.60
CA VAL A 270 -1.23 -1.84 39.75
C VAL A 270 -2.19 -0.83 40.36
N HIS A 271 -2.59 -1.16 41.58
CA HIS A 271 -3.43 -0.41 42.51
C HIS A 271 -2.89 1.03 42.69
N ARG A 272 -3.73 2.05 42.47
CA ARG A 272 -3.47 3.42 42.96
C ARG A 272 -3.73 3.50 44.47
N PRO A 273 -2.88 4.14 45.28
CA PRO A 273 -3.30 4.78 46.51
C PRO A 273 -3.80 6.21 46.24
N ARG A 274 -4.88 6.59 46.92
CA ARG A 274 -5.52 7.92 46.90
C ARG A 274 -4.88 8.90 47.89
N SER A 275 -5.13 10.20 47.60
CA SER A 275 -5.19 11.39 48.48
C SER A 275 -3.86 12.12 48.75
N THR A 276 -3.69 13.45 48.70
CA THR A 276 -4.52 14.67 48.45
C THR A 276 -3.53 15.89 48.38
N PRO A 277 -3.94 17.17 48.43
CA PRO A 277 -4.21 18.12 47.32
C PRO A 277 -3.16 19.28 47.24
N TYR A 278 -3.15 20.15 46.22
CA TYR A 278 -2.96 21.62 46.36
C TYR A 278 -3.11 22.35 45.00
N ILE A 279 -4.20 23.12 44.92
CA ILE A 279 -4.32 24.52 44.48
C ILE A 279 -3.95 24.98 43.03
N THR A 280 -5.04 25.31 42.34
CA THR A 280 -5.30 26.39 41.35
C THR A 280 -4.73 26.35 39.93
N SER A 281 -5.63 26.32 38.95
CA SER A 281 -6.02 27.56 38.24
C SER A 281 -7.30 27.32 37.43
N GLY A 282 -8.30 28.19 37.60
CA GLY A 282 -9.61 28.15 36.92
C GLY A 282 -9.55 28.33 35.40
N TYR A 283 -8.36 28.44 34.81
CA TYR A 283 -8.15 28.43 33.37
C TYR A 283 -8.23 27.03 32.76
N LEU A 284 -7.75 26.00 33.47
CA LEU A 284 -7.76 24.61 32.97
C LEU A 284 -9.15 23.98 33.01
N GLN A 285 -10.06 24.48 33.86
CA GLN A 285 -11.39 23.89 33.98
C GLN A 285 -12.30 24.32 32.81
N ARG A 286 -12.15 25.54 32.29
CA ARG A 286 -12.91 25.98 31.10
C ARG A 286 -12.41 25.34 29.81
N THR A 287 -11.11 25.13 29.66
CA THR A 287 -10.54 24.40 28.52
C THR A 287 -10.82 22.90 28.62
N ALA A 288 -10.78 22.30 29.81
CA ALA A 288 -11.13 20.89 30.00
C ALA A 288 -12.63 20.63 29.78
N THR A 289 -13.54 21.54 30.14
CA THR A 289 -14.97 21.38 29.83
C THR A 289 -15.25 21.58 28.34
N PHE A 290 -14.55 22.52 27.67
CA PHE A 290 -14.67 22.71 26.21
C PHE A 290 -14.08 21.52 25.42
N LEU A 291 -12.95 20.98 25.86
CA LEU A 291 -12.32 19.79 25.29
C LEU A 291 -13.09 18.51 25.62
N ALA A 292 -13.64 18.36 26.83
CA ALA A 292 -14.51 17.22 27.15
C ALA A 292 -15.80 17.23 26.33
N GLN A 293 -16.38 18.41 26.09
CA GLN A 293 -17.57 18.57 25.25
C GLN A 293 -17.26 18.39 23.75
N GLN A 294 -16.02 18.63 23.30
CA GLN A 294 -15.53 18.26 21.97
C GLN A 294 -15.11 16.78 21.85
N MET A 295 -14.63 16.16 22.92
CA MET A 295 -14.21 14.75 22.94
C MET A 295 -15.40 13.79 23.10
N GLU A 296 -16.51 14.23 23.69
CA GLU A 296 -17.77 13.45 23.70
C GLU A 296 -18.44 13.42 22.32
N SER A 297 -18.20 14.42 21.46
CA SER A 297 -18.65 14.42 20.05
C SER A 297 -17.73 13.64 19.10
N ILE A 298 -16.56 13.20 19.55
CA ILE A 298 -15.60 12.42 18.73
C ILE A 298 -15.49 11.00 19.31
N GLN A 299 -16.61 10.30 19.38
CA GLN A 299 -16.59 8.84 19.36
C GLN A 299 -16.35 8.43 17.90
N VAL A 300 -15.08 8.46 17.46
CA VAL A 300 -14.71 7.70 16.26
C VAL A 300 -14.88 6.24 16.65
N GLU A 301 -15.96 5.62 16.17
CA GLU A 301 -16.11 4.17 16.18
C GLU A 301 -14.82 3.57 15.61
N THR A 302 -13.99 3.01 16.49
CA THR A 302 -12.86 2.18 16.08
C THR A 302 -13.46 1.01 15.32
N PRO A 303 -13.14 0.82 14.02
CA PRO A 303 -13.75 -0.26 13.25
C PRO A 303 -13.38 -1.58 13.92
N GLU A 304 -14.40 -2.30 14.35
CA GLU A 304 -14.29 -3.61 15.01
C GLU A 304 -13.37 -4.51 14.16
N ILE A 305 -12.25 -4.97 14.73
CA ILE A 305 -11.31 -5.85 14.02
C ILE A 305 -12.06 -7.12 13.63
N GLU A 306 -12.44 -7.21 12.36
CA GLU A 306 -13.31 -8.26 11.89
C GLU A 306 -12.63 -9.63 11.99
N ARG A 307 -13.31 -10.61 12.58
CA ARG A 307 -12.73 -11.92 12.89
C ARG A 307 -12.12 -12.57 11.63
N PRO A 308 -10.94 -13.22 11.70
CA PRO A 308 -10.23 -13.78 10.54
C PRO A 308 -11.09 -14.66 9.60
N PRO A 309 -12.01 -15.52 10.10
CA PRO A 309 -12.87 -16.34 9.24
C PRO A 309 -13.85 -15.54 8.38
N ARG A 310 -14.29 -14.36 8.84
CA ARG A 310 -15.23 -13.49 8.10
C ARG A 310 -14.53 -12.78 6.95
N VAL A 311 -13.30 -12.32 7.18
CA VAL A 311 -12.47 -11.69 6.15
C VAL A 311 -12.12 -12.69 5.04
N LEU A 312 -11.77 -13.93 5.40
CA LEU A 312 -11.50 -14.99 4.41
C LEU A 312 -12.73 -15.29 3.54
N LEU A 313 -13.93 -15.33 4.11
CA LEU A 313 -15.16 -15.54 3.36
C LEU A 313 -15.40 -14.41 2.33
N LYS A 314 -15.19 -13.15 2.71
CA LYS A 314 -15.27 -11.99 1.81
C LYS A 314 -14.23 -12.06 0.68
N LEU A 315 -13.02 -12.51 0.98
CA LEU A 315 -11.96 -12.70 -0.01
C LEU A 315 -12.26 -13.81 -1.01
N ILE A 316 -12.79 -14.94 -0.54
CA ILE A 316 -13.25 -16.04 -1.40
C ILE A 316 -14.42 -15.56 -2.28
N SER A 317 -15.36 -14.80 -1.71
CA SER A 317 -16.45 -14.20 -2.46
C SER A 317 -15.97 -13.26 -3.56
N ALA A 318 -15.00 -12.40 -3.27
CA ALA A 318 -14.39 -11.49 -4.25
C ALA A 318 -13.66 -12.26 -5.38
N GLY A 319 -12.92 -13.31 -5.04
CA GLY A 319 -12.26 -14.16 -6.03
C GLY A 319 -13.26 -14.92 -6.90
N PHE A 320 -14.37 -15.40 -6.32
CA PHE A 320 -15.42 -16.09 -7.07
C PHE A 320 -16.15 -15.16 -8.05
N ALA A 321 -16.40 -13.90 -7.66
CA ALA A 321 -16.93 -12.87 -8.56
C ALA A 321 -16.03 -12.68 -9.80
N PHE A 322 -14.71 -12.60 -9.59
CA PHE A 322 -13.72 -12.47 -10.68
C PHE A 322 -13.70 -13.71 -11.59
N PHE A 323 -13.86 -14.91 -11.02
CA PHE A 323 -13.97 -16.14 -11.81
C PHE A 323 -15.19 -16.14 -12.73
N VAL A 324 -16.36 -15.71 -12.23
CA VAL A 324 -17.59 -15.60 -13.03
C VAL A 324 -17.41 -14.58 -14.16
N ALA A 325 -16.82 -13.42 -13.86
CA ALA A 325 -16.47 -12.41 -14.87
C ALA A 325 -15.56 -12.99 -15.96
N GLY A 326 -14.51 -13.72 -15.58
CA GLY A 326 -13.59 -14.36 -16.52
C GLY A 326 -14.27 -15.38 -17.44
N ILE A 327 -15.21 -16.18 -16.92
CA ILE A 327 -15.99 -17.12 -17.74
C ILE A 327 -16.85 -16.36 -18.77
N ASN A 328 -17.52 -15.29 -18.36
CA ASN A 328 -18.33 -14.47 -19.25
C ASN A 328 -17.49 -13.88 -20.39
N ASP A 329 -16.34 -13.30 -20.09
CA ASP A 329 -15.51 -12.61 -21.07
C ASP A 329 -14.73 -13.57 -21.98
N GLY A 330 -14.16 -14.64 -21.40
CA GLY A 330 -13.42 -15.64 -22.15
C GLY A 330 -14.29 -16.44 -23.13
N SER A 331 -15.55 -16.69 -22.79
CA SER A 331 -16.43 -17.53 -23.63
C SER A 331 -16.95 -16.83 -24.89
N LEU A 332 -17.13 -15.51 -24.89
CA LEU A 332 -17.77 -14.78 -25.99
C LEU A 332 -17.11 -15.06 -27.34
N GLY A 333 -15.78 -14.97 -27.40
CA GLY A 333 -15.03 -15.16 -28.65
C GLY A 333 -15.24 -16.53 -29.30
N SER A 334 -15.41 -17.58 -28.47
CA SER A 334 -15.69 -18.94 -28.95
C SER A 334 -17.11 -19.12 -29.47
N LEU A 335 -18.05 -18.30 -29.00
CA LEU A 335 -19.48 -18.37 -29.34
C LEU A 335 -19.85 -17.52 -30.55
N ILE A 336 -19.01 -16.54 -30.95
CA ILE A 336 -19.27 -15.63 -32.09
C ILE A 336 -19.71 -16.36 -33.37
N PRO A 337 -19.07 -17.46 -33.82
CA PRO A 337 -19.50 -18.15 -35.04
C PRO A 337 -20.95 -18.67 -34.95
N TYR A 338 -21.32 -19.25 -33.80
CA TYR A 338 -22.65 -19.80 -33.54
C TYR A 338 -23.72 -18.71 -33.40
N ILE A 339 -23.37 -17.59 -32.75
CA ILE A 339 -24.22 -16.39 -32.65
C ILE A 339 -24.53 -15.85 -34.04
N ARG A 340 -23.51 -15.71 -34.90
CA ARG A 340 -23.68 -15.24 -36.29
C ARG A 340 -24.61 -16.13 -37.10
N GLN A 341 -24.42 -17.44 -36.98
CA GLN A 341 -25.24 -18.43 -37.66
C GLN A 341 -26.69 -18.42 -37.18
N SER A 342 -26.92 -18.35 -35.86
CA SER A 342 -28.27 -18.47 -35.26
C SER A 342 -29.12 -17.23 -35.43
N TYR A 343 -28.52 -16.04 -35.35
CA TYR A 343 -29.24 -14.76 -35.53
C TYR A 343 -29.17 -14.23 -36.96
N HIS A 344 -28.48 -14.94 -37.87
CA HIS A 344 -28.25 -14.52 -39.26
C HIS A 344 -27.66 -13.11 -39.38
N ILE A 345 -26.71 -12.80 -38.48
CA ILE A 345 -26.05 -11.50 -38.43
C ILE A 345 -24.68 -11.53 -39.11
N ASN A 346 -24.32 -10.42 -39.75
CA ASN A 346 -22.98 -10.24 -40.32
C ASN A 346 -21.95 -9.88 -39.24
N THR A 347 -20.66 -9.92 -39.59
CA THR A 347 -19.56 -9.62 -38.65
C THR A 347 -19.68 -8.20 -38.07
N ASN A 348 -20.21 -7.24 -38.83
CA ASN A 348 -20.36 -5.85 -38.36
C ASN A 348 -21.37 -5.75 -37.21
N MET A 349 -22.41 -6.57 -37.21
CA MET A 349 -23.40 -6.58 -36.12
C MET A 349 -22.87 -7.16 -34.81
N VAL A 350 -21.74 -7.89 -34.82
CA VAL A 350 -21.04 -8.27 -33.58
C VAL A 350 -20.55 -7.04 -32.83
N ALA A 351 -20.25 -5.93 -33.52
CA ALA A 351 -19.89 -4.66 -32.89
C ALA A 351 -21.01 -4.11 -31.99
N VAL A 352 -22.28 -4.44 -32.25
CA VAL A 352 -23.41 -4.05 -31.38
C VAL A 352 -23.25 -4.66 -29.99
N VAL A 353 -22.80 -5.91 -29.90
CA VAL A 353 -22.53 -6.59 -28.62
C VAL A 353 -21.44 -5.85 -27.85
N TYR A 354 -20.32 -5.53 -28.50
CA TYR A 354 -19.25 -4.74 -27.89
C TYR A 354 -19.70 -3.32 -27.50
N GLY A 355 -20.54 -2.68 -28.31
CA GLY A 355 -21.12 -1.37 -28.02
C GLY A 355 -22.03 -1.39 -26.78
N THR A 356 -22.86 -2.42 -26.62
CA THR A 356 -23.68 -2.60 -25.41
C THR A 356 -22.84 -2.90 -24.17
N THR A 357 -21.76 -3.69 -24.31
CA THR A 357 -20.78 -3.93 -23.23
C THR A 357 -20.14 -2.61 -22.79
N PHE A 358 -19.67 -1.79 -23.73
CA PHE A 358 -19.13 -0.46 -23.46
C PHE A 358 -20.14 0.43 -22.73
N GLY A 359 -21.40 0.42 -23.17
CA GLY A 359 -22.47 1.17 -22.51
C GLY A 359 -22.61 0.85 -21.02
N GLY A 360 -22.53 -0.44 -20.65
CA GLY A 360 -22.61 -0.84 -19.24
C GLY A 360 -21.41 -0.37 -18.41
N TRP A 361 -20.19 -0.48 -18.95
CA TRP A 361 -18.97 0.05 -18.31
C TRP A 361 -19.00 1.58 -18.17
N LEU A 362 -19.48 2.29 -19.19
CA LEU A 362 -19.61 3.75 -19.17
C LEU A 362 -20.62 4.20 -18.11
N ILE A 363 -21.78 3.54 -18.05
CA ILE A 363 -22.80 3.87 -17.05
C ILE A 363 -22.27 3.56 -15.65
N ALA A 364 -21.57 2.45 -15.45
CA ALA A 364 -20.92 2.14 -14.18
C ALA A 364 -19.93 3.25 -13.77
N ALA A 365 -19.06 3.69 -14.68
CA ALA A 365 -18.09 4.74 -14.39
C ALA A 365 -18.76 6.06 -13.95
N LEU A 366 -19.85 6.46 -14.62
CA LEU A 366 -20.60 7.68 -14.30
C LEU A 366 -21.41 7.56 -13.02
N SER A 367 -22.06 6.42 -12.80
CA SER A 367 -22.93 6.20 -11.64
C SER A 367 -22.13 5.95 -10.37
N ASN A 368 -20.93 5.37 -10.47
CA ASN A 368 -20.14 4.94 -9.33
C ASN A 368 -19.81 6.11 -8.38
N ASN A 369 -19.41 7.26 -8.93
CA ASN A 369 -19.05 8.42 -8.12
C ASN A 369 -20.25 8.99 -7.35
N TYR A 370 -21.44 8.95 -7.96
CA TYR A 370 -22.67 9.42 -7.32
C TYR A 370 -23.21 8.42 -6.30
N LEU A 371 -23.37 7.15 -6.69
CA LEU A 371 -24.01 6.13 -5.85
C LEU A 371 -23.17 5.78 -4.63
N SER A 372 -21.83 5.80 -4.75
CA SER A 372 -20.91 5.49 -3.65
C SER A 372 -21.01 6.45 -2.47
N GLN A 373 -21.61 7.62 -2.66
CA GLN A 373 -21.90 8.57 -1.59
C GLN A 373 -23.08 8.13 -0.70
N TYR A 374 -24.00 7.33 -1.25
CA TYR A 374 -25.22 6.91 -0.57
C TYR A 374 -25.17 5.48 -0.07
N PHE A 375 -24.48 4.59 -0.79
CA PHE A 375 -24.48 3.17 -0.50
C PHE A 375 -23.11 2.66 -0.05
N GLN A 376 -23.12 1.65 0.81
CA GLN A 376 -21.92 0.90 1.21
C GLN A 376 -21.49 -0.10 0.12
N LEU A 377 -20.23 -0.54 0.15
CA LEU A 377 -19.65 -1.38 -0.90
C LEU A 377 -20.39 -2.71 -1.11
N GLY A 378 -20.96 -3.30 -0.04
CA GLY A 378 -21.67 -4.58 -0.13
C GLY A 378 -22.91 -4.50 -1.01
N VAL A 379 -23.56 -3.34 -1.08
CA VAL A 379 -24.70 -3.09 -1.98
C VAL A 379 -24.28 -3.28 -3.44
N PHE A 380 -23.13 -2.75 -3.83
CA PHE A 380 -22.65 -2.83 -5.21
C PHE A 380 -22.19 -4.23 -5.61
N LEU A 381 -21.58 -4.98 -4.67
CA LEU A 381 -21.19 -6.36 -4.91
C LEU A 381 -22.41 -7.25 -5.17
N VAL A 382 -23.47 -7.10 -4.39
CA VAL A 382 -24.72 -7.85 -4.55
C VAL A 382 -25.50 -7.38 -5.79
N LEU A 383 -25.66 -6.07 -5.98
CA LEU A 383 -26.32 -5.51 -7.16
C LEU A 383 -25.64 -5.98 -8.44
N GLY A 384 -24.30 -5.95 -8.46
CA GLY A 384 -23.52 -6.42 -9.60
C GLY A 384 -23.73 -7.92 -9.88
N ALA A 385 -23.85 -8.74 -8.84
CA ALA A 385 -24.13 -10.16 -8.98
C ALA A 385 -25.53 -10.39 -9.59
N VAL A 386 -26.54 -9.68 -9.10
CA VAL A 386 -27.93 -9.79 -9.58
C VAL A 386 -28.05 -9.37 -11.04
N LEU A 387 -27.35 -8.29 -11.45
CA LEU A 387 -27.33 -7.84 -12.84
C LEU A 387 -26.68 -8.89 -13.77
N GLN A 388 -25.62 -9.56 -13.33
CA GLN A 388 -25.01 -10.67 -14.08
C GLN A 388 -25.94 -11.89 -14.16
N VAL A 389 -26.63 -12.24 -13.06
CA VAL A 389 -27.66 -13.30 -13.07
C VAL A 389 -28.77 -13.01 -14.06
N LEU A 390 -29.31 -11.78 -14.05
CA LEU A 390 -30.33 -11.33 -14.99
C LEU A 390 -29.84 -11.48 -16.43
N SER A 391 -28.62 -11.02 -16.72
CA SER A 391 -28.01 -11.17 -18.04
C SER A 391 -27.93 -12.63 -18.49
N HIS A 392 -27.39 -13.52 -17.65
CA HIS A 392 -27.24 -14.93 -18.01
C HIS A 392 -28.59 -15.63 -18.18
N ALA A 393 -29.57 -15.31 -17.34
CA ALA A 393 -30.93 -15.78 -17.48
C ALA A 393 -31.54 -15.35 -18.81
N LEU A 394 -31.36 -14.08 -19.19
CA LEU A 394 -31.83 -13.56 -20.48
C LEU A 394 -31.18 -14.26 -21.67
N ARG A 395 -29.92 -14.68 -21.59
CA ARG A 395 -29.22 -15.32 -22.72
C ARG A 395 -29.51 -16.82 -22.87
N ALA A 396 -29.89 -17.51 -21.79
CA ALA A 396 -30.02 -18.97 -21.77
C ALA A 396 -31.13 -19.53 -22.67
N TRP A 397 -32.17 -18.74 -22.96
CA TRP A 397 -33.36 -19.15 -23.71
C TRP A 397 -33.41 -18.62 -25.15
N LEU A 398 -32.28 -18.17 -25.69
CA LEU A 398 -32.13 -17.69 -27.07
C LEU A 398 -33.10 -16.54 -27.44
N PRO A 399 -33.01 -15.38 -26.77
CA PRO A 399 -33.91 -14.25 -27.01
C PRO A 399 -33.64 -13.58 -28.37
N PRO A 400 -34.53 -12.70 -28.89
CA PRO A 400 -34.24 -11.92 -30.09
C PRO A 400 -32.92 -11.14 -29.97
N PHE A 401 -32.18 -10.99 -31.08
CA PHE A 401 -30.84 -10.40 -31.09
C PHE A 401 -30.70 -9.06 -30.34
N PRO A 402 -31.63 -8.09 -30.44
CA PRO A 402 -31.54 -6.85 -29.65
C PRO A 402 -31.56 -7.09 -28.13
N LEU A 403 -32.41 -8.01 -27.65
CA LEU A 403 -32.48 -8.37 -26.24
C LEU A 403 -31.23 -9.14 -25.81
N PHE A 404 -30.71 -10.01 -26.69
CA PHE A 404 -29.42 -10.68 -26.47
C PHE A 404 -28.27 -9.67 -26.32
N ALA A 405 -28.20 -8.66 -27.19
CA ALA A 405 -27.20 -7.60 -27.10
C ALA A 405 -27.36 -6.77 -25.83
N VAL A 406 -28.58 -6.34 -25.48
CA VAL A 406 -28.84 -5.60 -24.23
C VAL A 406 -28.46 -6.41 -22.98
N ALA A 407 -28.53 -7.73 -23.01
CA ALA A 407 -28.02 -8.54 -21.89
C ALA A 407 -26.51 -8.31 -21.63
N PHE A 408 -25.70 -7.94 -22.64
CA PHE A 408 -24.29 -7.54 -22.44
C PHE A 408 -24.12 -6.23 -21.68
N PHE A 409 -25.05 -5.30 -21.80
CA PHE A 409 -25.07 -4.10 -20.96
C PHE A 409 -25.25 -4.46 -19.48
N PHE A 410 -26.18 -5.35 -19.15
CA PHE A 410 -26.40 -5.75 -17.74
C PHE A 410 -25.23 -6.56 -17.18
N ALA A 411 -24.65 -7.47 -17.98
CA ALA A 411 -23.45 -8.20 -17.56
C ALA A 411 -22.28 -7.25 -17.25
N SER A 412 -21.98 -6.33 -18.17
CA SER A 412 -20.82 -5.44 -18.00
C SER A 412 -21.03 -4.39 -16.91
N LEU A 413 -22.24 -3.84 -16.76
CA LEU A 413 -22.59 -2.97 -15.65
C LEU A 413 -22.43 -3.71 -14.30
N GLY A 414 -22.92 -4.94 -14.22
CA GLY A 414 -22.82 -5.75 -13.01
C GLY A 414 -21.38 -6.14 -12.68
N GLN A 415 -20.60 -6.51 -13.69
CA GLN A 415 -19.18 -6.81 -13.56
C GLN A 415 -18.38 -5.58 -13.14
N ALA A 416 -18.62 -4.41 -13.75
CA ALA A 416 -17.92 -3.18 -13.40
C ALA A 416 -18.09 -2.78 -11.92
N TYR A 417 -19.30 -2.96 -11.36
CA TYR A 417 -19.51 -2.78 -9.92
C TYR A 417 -18.76 -3.83 -9.11
N GLN A 418 -18.84 -5.11 -9.46
CA GLN A 418 -18.09 -6.13 -8.72
C GLN A 418 -16.58 -5.90 -8.77
N ASP A 419 -16.02 -5.63 -9.94
CA ASP A 419 -14.60 -5.39 -10.16
C ASP A 419 -14.12 -4.21 -9.32
N THR A 420 -14.86 -3.10 -9.33
CA THR A 420 -14.47 -1.89 -8.59
C THR A 420 -14.47 -2.17 -7.09
N TYR A 421 -15.59 -2.65 -6.55
CA TYR A 421 -15.76 -2.75 -5.10
C TYR A 421 -15.05 -3.95 -4.48
N ALA A 422 -14.85 -5.04 -5.25
CA ALA A 422 -14.01 -6.15 -4.81
C ALA A 422 -12.54 -5.70 -4.76
N ASN A 423 -12.03 -4.99 -5.76
CA ASN A 423 -10.67 -4.43 -5.69
C ASN A 423 -10.53 -3.45 -4.52
N THR A 424 -11.52 -2.57 -4.28
CA THR A 424 -11.51 -1.67 -3.12
C THR A 424 -11.46 -2.43 -1.79
N PHE A 425 -12.29 -3.46 -1.62
CA PHE A 425 -12.28 -4.29 -0.42
C PHE A 425 -10.96 -5.04 -0.24
N VAL A 426 -10.48 -5.70 -1.30
CA VAL A 426 -9.24 -6.50 -1.24
C VAL A 426 -8.01 -5.62 -1.02
N ALA A 427 -8.01 -4.39 -1.55
CA ALA A 427 -6.95 -3.41 -1.28
C ALA A 427 -6.89 -3.00 0.21
N SER A 428 -8.01 -3.10 0.95
CA SER A 428 -8.05 -2.76 2.38
C SER A 428 -7.62 -3.89 3.33
N VAL A 429 -7.41 -5.12 2.85
CA VAL A 429 -7.03 -6.25 3.72
C VAL A 429 -5.51 -6.38 3.88
N LYS A 430 -5.07 -6.99 5.00
CA LYS A 430 -3.64 -7.31 5.21
C LYS A 430 -3.10 -8.18 4.07
N ALA A 431 -1.88 -7.89 3.62
CA ALA A 431 -1.26 -8.53 2.46
C ALA A 431 -2.07 -8.39 1.15
N ALA A 432 -2.68 -7.21 0.93
CA ALA A 432 -3.50 -6.87 -0.23
C ALA A 432 -2.89 -7.32 -1.57
N HIS A 433 -1.57 -7.18 -1.79
CA HIS A 433 -0.92 -7.61 -3.04
C HIS A 433 -1.12 -9.11 -3.35
N ARG A 434 -1.12 -9.98 -2.33
CA ARG A 434 -1.35 -11.43 -2.52
C ARG A 434 -2.80 -11.70 -2.89
N TRP A 435 -3.72 -11.01 -2.25
CA TRP A 435 -5.15 -11.19 -2.48
C TRP A 435 -5.64 -10.52 -3.76
N LEU A 436 -5.06 -9.38 -4.14
CA LEU A 436 -5.19 -8.77 -5.47
C LEU A 436 -4.66 -9.75 -6.52
N GLY A 437 -3.48 -10.35 -6.30
CA GLY A 437 -2.97 -11.42 -7.16
C GLY A 437 -3.95 -12.60 -7.27
N PHE A 438 -4.55 -13.02 -6.15
CA PHE A 438 -5.53 -14.12 -6.12
C PHE A 438 -6.79 -13.80 -6.93
N ILE A 439 -7.46 -12.66 -6.72
CA ILE A 439 -8.70 -12.36 -7.46
C ILE A 439 -8.45 -12.23 -8.97
N HIS A 440 -7.32 -11.64 -9.38
CA HIS A 440 -6.97 -11.55 -10.80
C HIS A 440 -6.58 -12.92 -11.38
N ALA A 441 -5.94 -13.78 -10.60
CA ALA A 441 -5.69 -15.17 -11.01
C ALA A 441 -7.01 -15.94 -11.19
N MET A 442 -8.02 -15.71 -10.34
CA MET A 442 -9.35 -16.29 -10.52
C MET A 442 -10.03 -15.79 -11.80
N TYR A 443 -9.90 -14.50 -12.14
CA TYR A 443 -10.36 -13.98 -13.44
C TYR A 443 -9.68 -14.70 -14.61
N MET A 444 -8.36 -14.84 -14.57
CA MET A 444 -7.62 -15.57 -15.62
C MET A 444 -8.00 -17.06 -15.68
N ALA A 445 -8.29 -17.70 -14.54
CA ALA A 445 -8.80 -19.06 -14.49
C ALA A 445 -10.17 -19.17 -15.16
N GLY A 446 -11.06 -18.19 -14.95
CA GLY A 446 -12.33 -18.10 -15.65
C GLY A 446 -12.16 -17.93 -17.16
N CYS A 447 -11.27 -17.01 -17.57
CA CYS A 447 -10.92 -16.78 -18.98
C CYS A 447 -10.34 -18.02 -19.66
N LEU A 448 -9.63 -18.87 -18.91
CA LEU A 448 -9.11 -20.14 -19.40
C LEU A 448 -10.23 -21.18 -19.55
N VAL A 449 -11.08 -21.36 -18.54
CA VAL A 449 -12.12 -22.41 -18.50
C VAL A 449 -13.29 -22.10 -19.46
N GLY A 450 -13.70 -20.83 -19.53
CA GLY A 450 -14.87 -20.37 -20.29
C GLY A 450 -14.90 -20.85 -21.75
N PRO A 451 -13.85 -20.59 -22.57
CA PRO A 451 -13.80 -21.02 -23.96
C PRO A 451 -13.94 -22.53 -24.17
N PHE A 452 -13.36 -23.36 -23.30
CA PHE A 452 -13.43 -24.82 -23.43
C PHE A 452 -14.84 -25.33 -23.17
N VAL A 453 -15.48 -24.86 -22.10
CA VAL A 453 -16.86 -25.24 -21.76
C VAL A 453 -17.81 -24.73 -22.85
N ALA A 454 -17.66 -23.48 -23.29
CA ALA A 454 -18.48 -22.90 -24.34
C ALA A 454 -18.36 -23.65 -25.66
N THR A 455 -17.13 -23.99 -26.09
CA THR A 455 -16.90 -24.75 -27.32
C THR A 455 -17.51 -26.15 -27.21
N ALA A 456 -17.29 -26.86 -26.10
CA ALA A 456 -17.80 -28.21 -25.89
C ALA A 456 -19.34 -28.27 -25.95
N VAL A 457 -20.03 -27.30 -25.32
CA VAL A 457 -21.50 -27.20 -25.38
C VAL A 457 -21.98 -26.82 -26.77
N ALA A 458 -21.29 -25.90 -27.45
CA ALA A 458 -21.70 -25.43 -28.76
C ALA A 458 -21.49 -26.47 -29.88
N SER A 459 -20.52 -27.38 -29.73
CA SER A 459 -20.18 -28.42 -30.72
C SER A 459 -20.69 -29.83 -30.38
N GLY A 460 -21.44 -29.99 -29.28
CA GLY A 460 -21.79 -31.31 -28.74
C GLY A 460 -22.85 -32.08 -29.53
N ASP A 461 -23.73 -31.38 -30.25
CA ASP A 461 -24.87 -31.96 -30.96
C ASP A 461 -24.84 -31.61 -32.47
N ALA A 462 -25.61 -32.36 -33.27
CA ALA A 462 -25.76 -32.10 -34.70
C ALA A 462 -26.37 -30.72 -35.00
N GLU A 463 -27.27 -30.24 -34.13
CA GLU A 463 -27.75 -28.86 -34.10
C GLU A 463 -27.16 -28.16 -32.88
N SER A 464 -26.44 -27.05 -33.11
CA SER A 464 -25.74 -26.34 -32.03
C SER A 464 -26.72 -25.71 -31.04
N ARG A 465 -26.64 -26.12 -29.77
CA ARG A 465 -27.39 -25.53 -28.65
C ARG A 465 -26.51 -24.64 -27.79
N TRP A 466 -25.71 -23.80 -28.45
CA TRP A 466 -24.72 -22.92 -27.82
C TRP A 466 -25.31 -21.99 -26.74
N ASN A 467 -26.59 -21.62 -26.83
CA ASN A 467 -27.27 -20.80 -25.81
C ASN A 467 -27.34 -21.50 -24.45
N LEU A 468 -27.37 -22.84 -24.41
CA LEU A 468 -27.35 -23.60 -23.15
C LEU A 468 -26.06 -23.42 -22.37
N PHE A 469 -24.97 -22.96 -23.00
CA PHE A 469 -23.76 -22.57 -22.28
C PHE A 469 -24.08 -21.58 -21.16
N TYR A 470 -24.97 -20.61 -21.39
CA TYR A 470 -25.31 -19.59 -20.40
C TYR A 470 -26.03 -20.12 -19.16
N THR A 471 -26.51 -21.36 -19.17
CA THR A 471 -27.06 -22.01 -17.95
C THR A 471 -25.98 -22.22 -16.89
N ALA A 472 -24.72 -22.47 -17.29
CA ALA A 472 -23.62 -22.65 -16.35
C ALA A 472 -23.18 -21.32 -15.70
N PRO A 473 -22.89 -20.23 -16.44
CA PRO A 473 -22.70 -18.90 -15.87
C PRO A 473 -23.91 -18.39 -15.08
N LEU A 474 -25.15 -18.77 -15.43
CA LEU A 474 -26.32 -18.47 -14.62
C LEU A 474 -26.25 -19.12 -13.24
N GLY A 475 -25.96 -20.43 -13.17
CA GLY A 475 -25.80 -21.14 -11.90
C GLY A 475 -24.65 -20.58 -11.05
N LEU A 476 -23.51 -20.30 -11.68
CA LEU A 476 -22.37 -19.66 -11.01
C LEU A 476 -22.71 -18.24 -10.55
N GLY A 477 -23.45 -17.47 -11.34
CA GLY A 477 -23.92 -16.14 -10.99
C GLY A 477 -24.86 -16.15 -9.79
N VAL A 478 -25.78 -17.11 -9.71
CA VAL A 478 -26.68 -17.29 -8.55
C VAL A 478 -25.86 -17.60 -7.30
N LEU A 479 -24.88 -18.51 -7.42
CA LEU A 479 -23.97 -18.81 -6.31
C LEU A 479 -23.16 -17.58 -5.90
N ASN A 480 -22.69 -16.77 -6.86
CA ASN A 480 -21.97 -15.52 -6.60
C ASN A 480 -22.84 -14.51 -5.86
N ALA A 481 -24.11 -14.36 -6.27
CA ALA A 481 -25.06 -13.47 -5.61
C ALA A 481 -25.33 -13.90 -4.16
N LEU A 482 -25.53 -15.20 -3.91
CA LEU A 482 -25.72 -15.74 -2.57
C LEU A 482 -24.45 -15.57 -1.71
N LEU A 483 -23.27 -15.85 -2.29
CA LEU A 483 -22.01 -15.73 -1.59
C LEU A 483 -21.69 -14.27 -1.25
N ALA A 484 -21.91 -13.34 -2.17
CA ALA A 484 -21.76 -11.91 -1.94
C ALA A 484 -22.74 -11.41 -0.86
N LEU A 485 -24.01 -11.86 -0.92
CA LEU A 485 -25.04 -11.51 0.06
C LEU A 485 -24.65 -11.99 1.47
N VAL A 486 -24.13 -13.21 1.60
CA VAL A 486 -23.73 -13.77 2.89
C VAL A 486 -22.43 -13.14 3.40
N ALA A 487 -21.44 -13.01 2.52
CA ALA A 487 -20.10 -12.55 2.89
C ALA A 487 -20.06 -11.07 3.26
N PHE A 488 -20.82 -10.22 2.54
CA PHE A 488 -20.83 -8.77 2.73
C PHE A 488 -22.10 -8.27 3.42
N ARG A 489 -22.88 -9.14 4.08
CA ARG A 489 -24.16 -8.78 4.72
C ARG A 489 -24.07 -7.59 5.68
N ASP A 490 -22.93 -7.45 6.34
CA ASP A 490 -22.63 -6.40 7.30
C ASP A 490 -22.31 -5.05 6.63
N LEU A 491 -22.02 -5.08 5.32
CA LEU A 491 -21.70 -3.92 4.48
C LEU A 491 -22.81 -3.61 3.47
N ILE A 492 -24.02 -4.13 3.69
CA ILE A 492 -25.22 -3.83 2.89
C ILE A 492 -26.06 -2.80 3.64
N GLY A 493 -26.01 -1.56 3.17
CA GLY A 493 -26.81 -0.48 3.75
C GLY A 493 -26.54 0.87 3.13
N LEU A 494 -27.29 1.86 3.60
CA LEU A 494 -27.01 3.27 3.35
C LEU A 494 -25.79 3.72 4.17
N LYS A 495 -24.95 4.60 3.61
CA LYS A 495 -23.95 5.32 4.39
C LYS A 495 -24.70 6.28 5.32
N ARG A 496 -24.52 6.12 6.63
CA ARG A 496 -25.08 7.06 7.61
C ARG A 496 -24.30 8.37 7.53
N PRO A 497 -24.96 9.54 7.44
CA PRO A 497 -24.30 10.81 7.72
C PRO A 497 -23.84 10.81 9.17
N ASN A 498 -22.63 11.28 9.46
CA ASN A 498 -22.26 11.61 10.84
C ASN A 498 -23.29 12.58 11.41
N THR A 499 -23.70 12.37 12.66
CA THR A 499 -24.80 13.10 13.32
C THR A 499 -24.54 14.61 13.50
N ASP A 500 -23.35 15.10 13.13
CA ASP A 500 -23.00 16.53 13.13
C ASP A 500 -23.20 17.23 11.76
N GLU A 501 -23.54 16.51 10.68
CA GLU A 501 -23.65 17.06 9.31
C GLU A 501 -25.08 17.05 8.75
N ALA A 502 -26.11 17.07 9.60
CA ALA A 502 -27.50 17.00 9.15
C ALA A 502 -28.01 18.27 8.42
N THR A 503 -27.24 19.36 8.37
CA THR A 503 -27.67 20.66 7.81
C THR A 503 -27.00 21.11 6.52
N VAL A 504 -26.19 20.28 5.85
CA VAL A 504 -25.65 20.63 4.52
C VAL A 504 -26.19 19.66 3.47
N THR A 505 -27.38 20.01 2.98
CA THR A 505 -28.25 19.22 2.12
C THR A 505 -27.63 18.85 0.76
N VAL A 506 -27.96 17.62 0.32
CA VAL A 506 -27.91 16.96 -1.01
C VAL A 506 -27.29 17.70 -2.22
N GLU A 507 -27.51 19.01 -2.40
CA GLU A 507 -26.85 19.83 -3.43
C GLU A 507 -25.32 19.88 -3.26
N SER A 508 -24.82 19.94 -2.03
CA SER A 508 -23.38 19.95 -1.73
C SER A 508 -22.71 18.63 -2.18
N ARG A 509 -23.39 17.49 -1.98
CA ARG A 509 -22.88 16.16 -2.39
C ARG A 509 -22.83 15.97 -3.91
N LYS A 510 -23.84 16.48 -4.63
CA LYS A 510 -23.84 16.50 -6.11
C LYS A 510 -22.74 17.41 -6.68
N HIS A 511 -22.54 18.61 -6.11
CA HIS A 511 -21.46 19.50 -6.52
C HIS A 511 -20.08 18.89 -6.21
N GLY A 512 -19.92 18.22 -5.07
CA GLY A 512 -18.71 17.49 -4.71
C GLY A 512 -18.35 16.38 -5.71
N ALA A 513 -19.30 15.50 -6.07
CA ALA A 513 -19.06 14.43 -7.04
C ALA A 513 -18.65 14.95 -8.43
N LEU A 514 -19.32 16.01 -8.91
CA LEU A 514 -19.02 16.61 -10.21
C LEU A 514 -17.66 17.33 -10.19
N GLN A 515 -17.31 17.97 -9.08
CA GLN A 515 -16.02 18.64 -8.91
C GLN A 515 -14.87 17.64 -8.80
N GLU A 516 -15.04 16.54 -8.07
CA GLU A 516 -14.07 15.44 -8.01
C GLU A 516 -13.89 14.82 -9.40
N MET A 517 -14.98 14.49 -10.10
CA MET A 517 -14.90 13.96 -11.47
C MET A 517 -14.18 14.94 -12.42
N LYS A 518 -14.49 16.24 -12.32
CA LYS A 518 -13.80 17.27 -13.10
C LYS A 518 -12.31 17.31 -12.77
N THR A 519 -11.94 17.17 -11.50
CA THR A 519 -10.54 17.17 -11.05
C THR A 519 -9.79 15.93 -11.54
N THR A 520 -10.40 14.75 -11.42
CA THR A 520 -9.87 13.47 -11.95
C THR A 520 -9.67 13.55 -13.46
N VAL A 521 -10.66 14.03 -14.22
CA VAL A 521 -10.56 14.16 -15.68
C VAL A 521 -9.64 15.31 -16.11
N SER A 522 -9.36 16.29 -15.26
CA SER A 522 -8.37 17.34 -15.57
C SER A 522 -6.92 16.87 -15.36
N SER A 523 -6.72 15.71 -14.71
CA SER A 523 -5.39 15.15 -14.48
C SER A 523 -4.84 14.49 -15.74
N LEU A 524 -3.70 14.99 -16.23
CA LEU A 524 -2.97 14.38 -17.35
C LEU A 524 -2.63 12.90 -17.06
N SER A 525 -2.35 12.57 -15.80
CA SER A 525 -2.04 11.20 -15.39
C SER A 525 -3.21 10.24 -15.65
N VAL A 526 -4.45 10.69 -15.44
CA VAL A 526 -5.66 9.87 -15.70
C VAL A 526 -5.76 9.58 -17.19
N TRP A 527 -5.59 10.60 -18.05
CA TRP A 527 -5.59 10.39 -19.50
C TRP A 527 -4.47 9.47 -19.99
N MET A 528 -3.26 9.61 -19.44
CA MET A 528 -2.14 8.73 -19.81
C MET A 528 -2.41 7.27 -19.43
N VAL A 529 -2.95 7.03 -18.23
CA VAL A 529 -3.31 5.67 -17.77
C VAL A 529 -4.50 5.11 -18.57
N SER A 530 -5.54 5.92 -18.81
CA SER A 530 -6.68 5.53 -19.64
C SER A 530 -6.27 5.20 -21.07
N LEU A 531 -5.39 6.00 -21.70
CA LEU A 531 -4.86 5.74 -23.03
C LEU A 531 -4.01 4.46 -23.06
N TYR A 532 -3.16 4.25 -22.05
CA TYR A 532 -2.39 3.02 -21.93
C TYR A 532 -3.31 1.79 -21.87
N PHE A 533 -4.30 1.77 -20.97
CA PHE A 533 -5.22 0.64 -20.86
C PHE A 533 -6.10 0.48 -22.10
N PHE A 534 -6.51 1.58 -22.73
CA PHE A 534 -7.26 1.56 -23.99
C PHE A 534 -6.48 0.83 -25.10
N PHE A 535 -5.21 1.20 -25.33
CA PHE A 535 -4.38 0.55 -26.34
C PHE A 535 -3.95 -0.86 -25.93
N PHE A 536 -3.62 -1.09 -24.66
CA PHE A 536 -3.22 -2.40 -24.15
C PHE A 536 -4.36 -3.42 -24.27
N LEU A 537 -5.53 -3.12 -23.71
CA LEU A 537 -6.69 -4.00 -23.80
C LEU A 537 -7.14 -4.18 -25.26
N GLY A 538 -7.13 -3.10 -26.04
CA GLY A 538 -7.45 -3.15 -27.48
C GLY A 538 -6.52 -4.08 -28.25
N ALA A 539 -5.20 -3.99 -28.01
CA ALA A 539 -4.21 -4.86 -28.64
C ALA A 539 -4.36 -6.33 -28.19
N SER A 540 -4.55 -6.58 -26.90
CA SER A 540 -4.72 -7.94 -26.35
C SER A 540 -5.97 -8.63 -26.88
N ILE A 541 -7.11 -7.94 -26.91
CA ILE A 541 -8.37 -8.48 -27.43
C ILE A 541 -8.27 -8.71 -28.93
N THR A 542 -7.66 -7.77 -29.68
CA THR A 542 -7.48 -7.90 -31.12
C THR A 542 -6.59 -9.11 -31.44
N ALA A 543 -5.43 -9.24 -30.78
CA ALA A 543 -4.53 -10.37 -30.98
C ALA A 543 -5.18 -11.73 -30.66
N GLY A 544 -6.01 -11.80 -29.61
CA GLY A 544 -6.81 -12.98 -29.30
C GLY A 544 -7.89 -13.29 -30.36
N GLY A 545 -8.49 -12.27 -30.96
CA GLY A 545 -9.51 -12.42 -32.01
C GLY A 545 -8.96 -12.82 -33.38
N THR A 546 -7.88 -12.18 -33.85
CA THR A 546 -7.31 -12.44 -35.19
C THR A 546 -6.51 -13.73 -35.26
N SER A 547 -5.89 -14.19 -34.17
CA SER A 547 -5.17 -15.48 -34.15
C SER A 547 -6.07 -16.68 -34.49
N ARG A 548 -7.35 -16.64 -34.09
CA ARG A 548 -8.33 -17.69 -34.44
C ARG A 548 -8.79 -17.60 -35.90
N LEU A 549 -8.95 -16.39 -36.44
CA LEU A 549 -9.31 -16.16 -37.84
C LEU A 549 -8.17 -16.56 -38.79
N LEU A 550 -6.92 -16.22 -38.46
CA LEU A 550 -5.74 -16.62 -39.24
C LEU A 550 -5.57 -18.15 -39.27
N TYR A 551 -5.80 -18.82 -38.15
CA TYR A 551 -5.68 -20.28 -38.08
C TYR A 551 -6.73 -21.01 -38.92
N LEU A 552 -7.94 -20.46 -39.03
CA LEU A 552 -8.99 -21.01 -39.90
C LEU A 552 -8.72 -20.74 -41.39
N ASP A 553 -8.20 -19.56 -41.73
CA ASP A 553 -7.87 -19.20 -43.12
C ASP A 553 -6.67 -19.99 -43.67
N PHE A 554 -5.73 -20.37 -42.79
CA PHE A 554 -4.63 -21.30 -43.11
C PHE A 554 -5.07 -22.75 -43.31
N ARG A 555 -6.24 -23.15 -42.80
CA ARG A 555 -6.76 -24.53 -42.89
C ARG A 555 -7.71 -24.72 -44.07
N SER A 556 -8.17 -23.63 -44.69
CA SER A 556 -9.01 -23.62 -45.90
C SER A 556 -8.21 -23.46 -47.20
N ARG A 557 -6.88 -23.44 -47.12
CA ARG A 557 -5.95 -23.62 -48.24
C ARG A 557 -5.26 -24.96 -48.09
#